data_AF-K6Z2H7-F1
#
_entry.id   AF-K6Z2H7-F1
#
_cell.length_a   1.000
_cell.length_b   1.000
_cell.length_c   1.000
_cell.angle_alpha   90.00
_cell.angle_beta   90.00
_cell.angle_gamma   90.00
#
_symmetry.space_group_name_H-M   'P 1'
#
loop_
_entity.id
_entity.type
_entity.pdbx_description
1 polymer ?
#
loop_
_entity_poly.entity_id
_entity_poly.type
_entity_poly.pdbx_seq_one_letter_code
_entity_poly.pdbx_strand_id
1 'polypeptide(L)' 'MPTLQNKGIGKAALNEAKRRTLNANLTTLTLRVLKISPALTLYERNGFVIQGEDERFFNMAAELSQSVR' A
#
# COMPACT_ATOMS: atom_id res chain seq x y z
N MET A 1 -2.93 6.10 -17.20
CA MET A 1 -4.19 5.66 -17.85
C MET A 1 -5.39 5.95 -16.94
N PRO A 2 -6.08 7.09 -17.08
CA PRO A 2 -7.24 7.47 -16.24
C PRO A 2 -8.42 6.48 -16.32
N THR A 3 -8.55 5.76 -17.44
CA THR A 3 -9.66 4.82 -17.75
C THR A 3 -9.66 3.51 -16.94
N LEU A 4 -8.65 3.28 -16.11
CA LEU A 4 -8.49 2.09 -15.27
C LEU A 4 -8.68 2.37 -13.77
N GLN A 5 -8.96 3.62 -13.39
CA GLN A 5 -9.27 3.98 -12.01
C GLN A 5 -10.65 3.40 -11.60
N ASN A 6 -10.84 3.15 -10.31
CA ASN A 6 -12.09 2.63 -9.73
C ASN A 6 -12.53 1.22 -10.17
N LYS A 7 -11.69 0.45 -10.86
CA LYS A 7 -11.98 -0.95 -11.26
C LYS A 7 -11.40 -2.01 -10.32
N GLY A 8 -10.97 -1.63 -9.12
CA GLY A 8 -10.36 -2.55 -8.15
C GLY A 8 -8.93 -3.02 -8.50
N ILE A 9 -8.36 -2.59 -9.63
CA ILE A 9 -7.01 -2.98 -10.09
C ILE A 9 -5.94 -2.60 -9.05
N GLY A 10 -6.03 -1.40 -8.47
CA GLY A 10 -5.11 -0.97 -7.41
C GLY A 10 -5.15 -1.88 -6.18
N LYS A 11 -6.35 -2.35 -5.79
CA LYS A 11 -6.51 -3.30 -4.68
C LYS A 11 -5.94 -4.67 -5.03
N ALA A 12 -6.18 -5.16 -6.25
CA ALA A 12 -5.64 -6.44 -6.71
C ALA A 12 -4.10 -6.42 -6.74
N ALA A 13 -3.49 -5.35 -7.25
CA ALA A 13 -2.04 -5.16 -7.24
C ALA A 13 -1.47 -5.10 -5.82
N LEU A 14 -2.14 -4.38 -4.91
CA LEU A 14 -1.74 -4.33 -3.50
C LEU A 14 -1.83 -5.70 -2.81
N ASN A 15 -2.89 -6.47 -3.06
CA ASN A 15 -3.02 -7.82 -2.50
C ASN A 15 -1.91 -8.74 -2.99
N GLU A 16 -1.56 -8.66 -4.28
CA GLU A 16 -0.46 -9.44 -4.83
C GLU A 16 0.89 -9.02 -4.24
N ALA A 17 1.13 -7.73 -4.05
CA ALA A 17 2.33 -7.23 -3.37
C ALA A 17 2.42 -7.77 -1.94
N LYS A 18 1.34 -7.68 -1.15
CA LYS A 18 1.28 -8.23 0.21
C LYS A 18 1.54 -9.74 0.24
N ARG A 19 0.93 -10.49 -0.69
CA ARG A 19 1.14 -11.94 -0.81
C ARG A 19 2.61 -12.27 -1.08
N ARG A 20 3.27 -11.52 -1.96
CA ARG A 20 4.71 -11.67 -2.25
C ARG A 20 5.58 -11.34 -1.04
N THR A 21 5.26 -10.28 -0.30
CA THR A 21 5.97 -9.91 0.93
C THR A 21 5.92 -11.04 1.96
N LEU A 22 4.74 -11.60 2.21
CA LEU A 22 4.58 -12.73 3.13
C LEU A 22 5.31 -14.00 2.66
N ASN A 23 5.27 -14.30 1.35
CA ASN A 23 6.00 -15.43 0.77
C ASN A 23 7.53 -15.27 0.87
N ALA A 24 8.02 -14.03 0.96
CA ALA A 24 9.43 -13.74 1.18
C ALA A 24 9.80 -13.72 2.68
N ASN A 25 8.90 -14.15 3.57
CA ASN A 25 9.05 -14.08 5.03
C ASN A 25 9.32 -12.66 5.55
N LEU A 26 8.82 -11.65 4.85
CA LEU A 26 8.85 -10.26 5.28
C LEU A 26 7.53 -9.90 5.95
N THR A 27 7.59 -9.07 6.98
CA THR A 27 6.41 -8.63 7.74
C THR A 27 5.96 -7.23 7.36
N THR A 28 6.74 -6.48 6.59
CA THR A 28 6.45 -5.06 6.34
C THR A 28 6.51 -4.76 4.85
N LEU A 29 5.52 -4.03 4.35
CA LEU A 29 5.48 -3.49 2.99
C LEU A 29 5.49 -1.97 3.05
N THR A 30 6.50 -1.34 2.46
CA THR A 30 6.66 0.12 2.43
C THR A 30 6.39 0.69 1.04
N LEU A 31 5.87 1.90 0.97
CA LEU A 31 5.70 2.65 -0.28
C LEU A 31 5.87 4.15 -0.07
N ARG A 32 6.05 4.87 -1.17
CA ARG A 32 6.09 6.32 -1.22
C ARG A 32 4.99 6.83 -2.14
N VAL A 33 4.20 7.81 -1.68
CA VAL A 33 3.06 8.37 -2.41
C VAL A 33 3.09 9.89 -2.38
N LEU A 34 2.72 10.54 -3.48
CA LEU A 34 2.56 11.99 -3.53
C LEU A 34 1.39 12.44 -2.64
N LYS A 35 1.56 13.52 -1.87
CA LYS A 35 0.50 14.05 -0.98
C LYS A 35 -0.79 14.43 -1.71
N ILE A 36 -0.67 14.86 -2.98
CA ILE A 36 -1.80 15.24 -3.84
C ILE A 36 -2.47 14.04 -4.52
N SER A 37 -1.93 12.83 -4.37
CA SER A 37 -2.43 11.67 -5.10
C SER A 37 -3.71 11.12 -4.48
N PRO A 38 -4.75 10.84 -5.28
CA PRO A 38 -5.95 10.15 -4.78
C PRO A 38 -5.66 8.71 -4.32
N ALA A 39 -4.48 8.17 -4.63
CA ALA A 39 -4.05 6.85 -4.16
C ALA A 39 -3.77 6.81 -2.66
N LEU A 40 -3.59 7.95 -1.99
CA LEU A 40 -3.36 8.00 -0.54
C LEU A 40 -4.47 7.26 0.23
N THR A 41 -5.74 7.57 -0.07
CA THR A 41 -6.90 6.92 0.55
C THR A 41 -6.97 5.43 0.23
N LEU A 42 -6.48 4.99 -0.93
CA LEU A 42 -6.38 3.56 -1.25
C LEU A 42 -5.41 2.87 -0.29
N TYR A 43 -4.25 3.47 -0.03
CA TYR A 43 -3.25 2.88 0.86
C TYR A 43 -3.73 2.87 2.32
N GLU A 44 -4.29 3.97 2.81
CA GLU A 44 -4.86 4.06 4.17
C GLU A 44 -5.92 2.98 4.41
N ARG A 45 -6.89 2.83 3.49
CA ARG A 45 -7.94 1.80 3.57
C ARG A 45 -7.40 0.36 3.50
N ASN A 46 -6.18 0.18 2.99
CA ASN A 46 -5.52 -1.11 2.92
C ASN A 46 -4.48 -1.30 4.04
N GLY A 47 -4.56 -0.51 5.13
CA GLY A 47 -3.75 -0.72 6.33
C GLY A 47 -2.34 -0.15 6.26
N PHE A 48 -2.06 0.74 5.31
CA PHE A 48 -0.83 1.52 5.32
C PHE A 48 -0.97 2.71 6.26
N VAL A 49 0.07 2.98 7.04
CA VAL A 49 0.19 4.11 7.96
C VAL A 49 1.38 4.98 7.56
N ILE A 50 1.24 6.30 7.67
CA ILE A 50 2.32 7.26 7.39
C ILE A 50 3.41 7.08 8.45
N GLN A 51 4.64 6.80 8.00
CA GLN A 51 5.84 6.65 8.85
C GLN A 51 6.71 7.92 8.81
N GLY A 52 6.51 8.75 7.80
CA GLY A 52 7.23 10.01 7.64
C GLY A 52 6.76 10.75 6.41
N GLU A 53 7.12 12.02 6.32
CA GLU A 53 6.75 12.86 5.20
C GLU A 53 7.86 13.83 4.81
N ASP A 54 7.83 14.20 3.54
CA ASP A 54 8.67 15.24 2.94
C ASP A 54 7.72 16.33 2.41
N GLU A 55 8.24 17.38 1.77
CA GLU A 55 7.37 18.44 1.21
C GLU A 55 6.26 17.92 0.30
N ARG A 56 6.56 16.89 -0.51
CA ARG A 56 5.65 16.41 -1.57
C ARG A 56 5.19 14.97 -1.41
N PHE A 57 5.76 14.22 -0.47
CA PHE A 57 5.53 12.78 -0.36
C PHE A 57 5.21 12.33 1.06
N PHE A 58 4.40 11.28 1.16
CA PHE A 58 4.28 10.43 2.33
C PHE A 58 5.07 9.15 2.11
N ASN A 59 5.83 8.74 3.12
CA ASN A 59 6.39 7.41 3.23
C ASN A 59 5.45 6.61 4.13
N MET A 60 4.90 5.51 3.62
CA MET A 60 3.90 4.71 4.32
C MET A 60 4.35 3.26 4.45
N ALA A 61 3.91 2.59 5.51
CA ALA A 61 4.18 1.17 5.75
C ALA A 61 2.89 0.44 6.16
N ALA A 62 2.75 -0.80 5.72
CA ALA A 62 1.74 -1.74 6.22
C ALA A 62 2.45 -2.93 6.85
N GLU A 63 2.10 -3.21 8.12
CA GLU A 63 2.48 -4.45 8.78
C GLU A 63 1.57 -5.58 8.31
N LEU A 64 2.19 -6.70 7.97
CA LEU A 64 1.59 -7.91 7.46
C LEU A 64 1.91 -9.02 8.46
N SER A 65 0.93 -9.41 9.25
CA SER A 65 1.01 -10.64 10.02
C SER A 65 0.47 -11.80 9.18
N GLN A 66 1.19 -12.91 9.16
CA GLN A 66 0.55 -14.18 8.82
C GLN A 66 -0.38 -14.51 9.96
N SER A 67 -1.68 -14.28 9.76
CA SER A 67 -2.67 -14.84 10.68
C SER A 67 -2.66 -16.34 10.45
N VAL A 68 -1.83 -17.05 11.21
CA VAL A 68 -1.95 -18.50 11.40
C VAL A 68 -3.34 -18.69 12.01
N ARG A 69 -4.27 -19.17 11.19
CA ARG A 69 -5.49 -19.83 11.69
C ARG A 69 -5.23 -21.31 11.73
#